data_AF-A0A963EZ24-F1
#
_entry.id   AF-A0A963EZ24-F1
#
_cell.length_a   1.000
_cell.length_b   1.000
_cell.length_c   1.000
_cell.angle_alpha   90.00
_cell.angle_beta   90.00
_cell.angle_gamma   90.00
#
_symmetry.space_group_name_H-M   'P 1'
#
loop_
_entity.id
_entity.type
_entity.pdbx_description
1 polymer ?
#
loop_
_entity_poly.entity_id
_entity_poly.type
_entity_poly.pdbx_seq_one_letter_code
_entity_poly.pdbx_strand_id
1 'polypeptide(L)'
;DFRLVTAAVAGETGPRAVGEKELPREMRRCKASLEELQERELLRWPQSGCTLYPLRTADSVLGYLLLQCPTDGRRARPDFTPGVAALHYLATSLLRYADWWGGDVQAPAQPRPTLPPEEELEGYVSDNMEGAIDQAVFLARVDVPVAVIGPRGTGKLYVARIIHQEWGGAPEGFISIDCRAIRSRKEALRRIARELEGSEGKTLVFKSPHLMHADAQLKLARQIGSRQLADSQPPRYLPRARYVALLPDTPEHLMRFGGLQEKLASVFAGYPIHVPPIRDRKRAVLRWAHKILAQEAGRRDRRISGFTPDAEQALLRHDWPGNISEMRQCICAALDKSQREWLTPVDIGLFKGLSAEPAAARPGDHPFLQSVMEPQREEESYSASPLDDLQVALGESLHAMLENQVIKPLGAWLDDELVLAVCERFQGNKRAAADFLHTRSRNISRWLPAIETRGAERGASALWQAPRQLVRQWVMEAQPGEQSPQQLLQGMLLSHIQQQCQGVNSAERARIMGMSTPTYQKRLRELATGQAK
;
A
#
# COMPACT_ATOMS: atom_id res chain seq x y z
N ASP A 1 4.95 24.89 33.61
CA ASP A 1 4.68 26.25 34.11
C ASP A 1 5.12 27.35 33.13
N PHE A 2 4.62 27.31 31.89
CA PHE A 2 4.80 28.40 30.94
C PHE A 2 3.42 28.98 30.63
N ARG A 3 3.16 30.22 31.08
CA ARG A 3 2.00 30.96 30.62
C ARG A 3 2.31 31.49 29.23
N LEU A 4 1.60 30.99 28.23
CA LEU A 4 1.61 31.54 26.88
C LEU A 4 1.01 32.95 26.95
N VAL A 5 1.87 33.97 27.02
CA VAL A 5 1.45 35.36 26.84
C VAL A 5 1.68 35.69 25.37
N THR A 6 0.77 35.24 24.51
CA THR A 6 0.44 36.07 23.34
C THR A 6 0.04 37.45 23.89
N ALA A 7 -0.01 38.49 23.06
CA ALA A 7 -0.85 39.64 23.38
C ALA A 7 -2.33 39.17 23.42
N ALA A 8 -2.66 38.39 24.45
CA ALA A 8 -3.92 37.84 24.89
C ALA A 8 -3.72 37.26 26.30
N VAL A 9 -4.10 38.05 27.32
CA VAL A 9 -4.08 37.63 28.72
C VAL A 9 -5.10 36.52 28.94
N ALA A 10 -4.66 35.39 29.47
CA ALA A 10 -5.54 34.32 29.93
C ALA A 10 -6.23 34.74 31.25
N GLY A 11 -7.42 35.33 31.12
CA GLY A 11 -8.51 35.14 32.09
C GLY A 11 -9.41 34.01 31.59
N GLU A 12 -10.31 33.50 32.44
CA GLU A 12 -11.21 32.34 32.23
C GLU A 12 -12.13 32.41 30.99
N THR A 13 -11.99 33.42 30.14
CA THR A 13 -12.79 33.69 28.95
C THR A 13 -11.91 34.05 27.74
N GLY A 14 -11.14 33.09 27.20
CA GLY A 14 -10.50 33.18 25.88
C GLY A 14 -9.49 34.33 25.65
N PRO A 15 -8.88 34.40 24.45
CA PRO A 15 -7.84 35.40 24.13
C PRO A 15 -8.43 36.80 23.82
N ARG A 16 -7.82 37.88 24.37
CA ARG A 16 -8.22 39.30 24.14
C ARG A 16 -7.04 40.18 23.72
N ALA A 17 -7.19 41.03 22.70
CA ALA A 17 -6.13 41.96 22.26
C ALA A 17 -5.58 42.86 23.39
N VAL A 18 -4.26 43.00 23.48
CA VAL A 18 -3.54 43.76 24.54
C VAL A 18 -3.13 45.14 24.04
N GLY A 19 -3.47 46.18 24.80
CA GLY A 19 -3.12 47.57 24.48
C GLY A 19 -1.68 47.95 24.86
N GLU A 20 -1.11 48.96 24.19
CA GLU A 20 0.29 49.39 24.34
C GLU A 20 0.72 49.75 25.78
N LYS A 21 -0.22 50.17 26.63
CA LYS A 21 0.03 50.51 28.03
C LYS A 21 0.32 49.30 28.92
N GLU A 22 -0.01 48.10 28.46
CA GLU A 22 0.14 46.84 29.19
C GLU A 22 1.49 46.15 28.89
N LEU A 23 2.29 46.69 27.96
CA LEU A 23 3.63 46.19 27.65
C LEU A 23 4.68 46.59 28.71
N PRO A 24 5.70 45.76 29.01
CA PRO A 24 6.80 46.11 29.90
C PRO A 24 7.52 47.40 29.46
N ARG A 25 7.97 48.22 30.43
CA ARG A 25 8.59 49.53 30.16
C ARG A 25 9.84 49.46 29.28
N GLU A 26 10.64 48.41 29.42
CA GLU A 26 11.83 48.14 28.60
C GLU A 26 11.48 47.95 27.12
N MET A 27 10.36 47.27 26.86
CA MET A 27 9.86 46.99 25.51
C MET A 27 9.29 48.24 24.85
N ARG A 28 8.62 49.10 25.62
CA ARG A 28 8.13 50.41 25.13
C ARG A 28 9.27 51.33 24.66
N ARG A 29 10.47 51.20 25.22
CA ARG A 29 11.66 51.94 24.76
C ARG A 29 12.23 51.39 23.46
N CYS A 30 12.25 50.07 23.26
CA CYS A 30 12.71 49.45 22.01
C CYS A 30 11.74 49.61 20.84
N LYS A 31 10.44 49.74 21.10
CA LYS A 31 9.42 49.93 20.05
C LYS A 31 9.47 51.33 19.40
N ALA A 32 10.13 52.31 20.00
CA ALA A 32 10.27 53.65 19.42
C ALA A 32 11.01 53.64 18.07
N SER A 33 11.79 52.59 17.78
CA SER A 33 12.39 52.34 16.48
C SER A 33 12.02 50.92 16.00
N LEU A 34 10.83 50.78 15.40
CA LEU A 34 10.36 49.53 14.78
C LEU A 34 11.33 48.99 13.70
N GLU A 35 12.10 49.87 13.07
CA GLU A 35 13.14 49.51 12.07
C GLU A 35 14.32 48.74 12.70
N GLU A 36 14.78 49.11 13.90
CA GLU A 36 15.84 48.36 14.60
C GLU A 36 15.39 46.94 15.01
N LEU A 37 14.08 46.71 15.15
CA LEU A 37 13.51 45.40 15.47
C LEU A 37 13.34 44.51 14.24
N GLN A 38 13.33 45.07 13.03
CA GLN A 38 13.24 44.29 11.79
C GLN A 38 14.56 43.58 11.46
N GLU A 39 15.69 44.11 11.89
CA GLU A 39 17.01 43.52 11.59
C GLU A 39 17.45 42.44 12.60
N ARG A 40 16.88 42.42 13.81
CA ARG A 40 17.33 41.49 14.88
C ARG A 40 16.55 40.17 14.87
N GLU A 41 17.28 39.05 14.89
CA GLU A 41 16.72 37.69 14.82
C GLU A 41 15.97 37.25 16.09
N LEU A 42 16.42 37.71 17.27
CA LEU A 42 15.83 37.33 18.55
C LEU A 42 16.21 38.35 19.64
N LEU A 43 15.22 38.79 20.43
CA LEU A 43 15.48 39.69 21.57
C LEU A 43 15.02 39.05 22.88
N ARG A 44 15.92 39.09 23.87
CA ARG A 44 15.71 38.54 25.21
C ARG A 44 15.92 39.64 26.23
N TRP A 45 15.00 39.75 27.18
CA TRP A 45 15.12 40.60 28.37
C TRP A 45 15.18 39.71 29.61
N PRO A 46 16.39 39.35 30.08
CA PRO A 46 16.58 38.39 31.16
C PRO A 46 16.03 38.87 32.50
N GLN A 47 16.03 40.18 32.75
CA GLN A 47 15.55 40.79 34.00
C GLN A 47 14.01 40.71 34.13
N SER A 48 13.31 40.70 32.99
CA SER A 48 11.84 40.68 32.90
C SER A 48 11.27 39.30 32.55
N GLY A 49 12.14 38.31 32.27
CA GLY A 49 11.73 36.97 31.85
C GLY A 49 11.06 36.90 30.47
N CYS A 50 11.22 37.92 29.63
CA CYS A 50 10.52 38.06 28.36
C CYS A 50 11.43 37.75 27.16
N THR A 51 10.90 37.05 26.15
CA THR A 51 11.56 36.79 24.87
C THR A 51 10.63 37.13 23.71
N LEU A 52 11.14 37.85 22.71
CA LEU A 52 10.39 38.28 21.52
C LEU A 52 10.93 37.57 20.27
N TYR A 53 10.01 36.94 19.53
CA TYR A 53 10.28 36.18 18.31
C TYR A 53 9.66 36.89 17.09
N PRO A 54 10.44 37.27 16.08
CA PRO A 54 9.88 37.78 14.82
C PRO A 54 9.27 36.63 14.00
N LEU A 55 8.05 36.82 13.53
CA LEU A 55 7.39 35.95 12.56
C LEU A 55 7.67 36.51 11.16
N ARG A 56 8.32 35.74 10.27
CA ARG A 56 8.76 36.20 8.94
C ARG A 56 8.31 35.27 7.82
N THR A 57 8.07 35.84 6.64
CA THR A 57 8.12 35.16 5.35
C THR A 57 9.53 35.28 4.75
N ALA A 58 9.77 34.68 3.58
CA ALA A 58 11.06 34.83 2.88
C ALA A 58 11.43 36.30 2.61
N ASP A 59 10.43 37.17 2.44
CA ASP A 59 10.64 38.53 1.97
C ASP A 59 10.16 39.63 2.96
N SER A 60 9.53 39.28 4.09
CA SER A 60 9.01 40.28 5.06
C SER A 60 8.76 39.75 6.47
N VAL A 61 8.83 40.62 7.48
CA VAL A 61 8.41 40.32 8.87
C VAL A 61 6.89 40.52 8.98
N LEU A 62 6.13 39.46 9.24
CA LEU A 62 4.68 39.48 9.40
C LEU A 62 4.21 39.96 10.79
N GLY A 63 5.04 39.80 11.83
CA GLY A 63 4.68 40.20 13.19
C GLY A 63 5.67 39.73 14.25
N TYR A 64 5.33 39.88 15.52
CA TYR A 64 6.19 39.47 16.63
C TYR A 64 5.40 38.70 17.69
N LEU A 65 5.95 37.58 18.15
CA LEU A 65 5.43 36.75 19.23
C LEU A 65 6.23 37.03 20.51
N LEU A 66 5.57 37.52 21.55
CA LEU A 66 6.16 37.68 22.88
C LEU A 66 5.93 36.40 23.70
N LEU A 67 6.91 35.99 24.48
CA LEU A 67 6.81 34.90 25.45
C LEU A 67 7.36 35.38 26.79
N GLN A 68 6.53 35.36 27.84
CA GLN A 68 6.93 35.77 29.18
C GLN A 68 6.95 34.56 30.12
N CYS A 69 8.11 34.29 30.74
CA CYS A 69 8.27 33.24 31.72
C CYS A 69 8.04 33.80 33.14
N PRO A 70 6.99 33.39 33.86
CA PRO A 70 6.75 33.86 35.22
C PRO A 70 7.73 33.15 36.15
N THR A 71 8.73 33.85 36.67
CA THR A 71 9.61 33.27 37.71
C THR A 71 9.78 34.24 38.88
N ASP A 72 9.49 33.73 40.08
CA ASP A 72 9.77 34.35 41.37
C ASP A 72 11.28 34.41 41.60
N GLY A 73 11.91 35.52 41.22
CA GLY A 73 13.16 36.02 41.81
C GLY A 73 14.43 35.14 41.72
N ARG A 74 14.39 33.95 41.11
CA ARG A 74 15.57 33.09 40.92
C ARG A 74 15.83 32.89 39.44
N ARG A 75 17.03 33.30 39.02
CA ARG A 75 17.59 33.22 37.66
C ARG A 75 17.20 31.93 36.94
N ALA A 76 16.11 31.97 36.19
CA ALA A 76 15.78 30.93 35.23
C ALA A 76 16.49 31.26 33.92
N ARG A 77 17.49 30.45 33.55
CA ARG A 77 17.95 30.37 32.16
C ARG A 77 16.83 29.66 31.38
N PRO A 78 16.27 30.26 30.32
CA PRO A 78 15.30 29.55 29.51
C PRO A 78 16.07 28.64 28.55
N ASP A 79 16.19 27.36 28.90
CA ASP A 79 16.62 26.29 27.97
C ASP A 79 15.48 25.85 27.02
N PHE A 80 14.46 26.69 26.86
CA PHE A 80 13.36 26.47 25.94
C PHE A 80 13.53 27.34 24.69
N THR A 81 14.00 26.73 23.62
CA THR A 81 13.89 27.27 22.26
C THR A 81 12.73 26.51 21.61
N PRO A 82 11.55 27.12 21.40
CA PRO A 82 10.49 26.45 20.68
C PRO A 82 11.03 26.09 19.29
N GLY A 83 10.97 24.80 18.94
CA GLY A 83 11.41 24.34 17.63
C GLY A 83 10.67 25.11 16.53
N VAL A 84 11.33 25.35 15.40
CA VAL A 84 10.75 26.09 14.26
C VAL A 84 9.35 25.58 13.91
N ALA A 85 9.12 24.27 14.01
CA ALA A 85 7.80 23.64 13.83
C ALA A 85 6.72 24.12 14.82
N ALA A 86 7.05 24.33 16.09
CA ALA A 86 6.11 24.83 17.09
C ALA A 86 5.76 26.31 16.86
N LEU A 87 6.75 27.13 16.49
CA LEU A 87 6.54 28.53 16.09
C LEU A 87 5.72 28.63 14.80
N HIS A 88 5.97 27.73 13.84
CA HIS A 88 5.25 27.68 12.57
C HIS A 88 3.82 27.16 12.74
N TYR A 89 3.60 26.18 13.62
CA TYR A 89 2.27 25.68 13.97
C TYR A 89 1.43 26.75 14.68
N LEU A 90 2.04 27.54 15.57
CA LEU A 90 1.41 28.72 16.16
C LEU A 90 1.09 29.78 15.10
N ALA A 91 2.02 30.10 14.20
CA ALA A 91 1.82 31.08 13.13
C ALA A 91 0.72 30.67 12.15
N THR A 92 0.70 29.41 11.72
CA THR A 92 -0.34 28.86 10.82
C THR A 92 -1.69 28.69 11.51
N SER A 93 -1.70 28.42 12.82
CA SER A 93 -2.94 28.43 13.60
C SER A 93 -3.50 29.85 13.74
N LEU A 94 -2.64 30.87 13.92
CA LEU A 94 -3.06 32.28 13.97
C LEU A 94 -3.52 32.81 12.60
N LEU A 95 -2.87 32.42 11.50
CA LEU A 95 -3.27 32.76 10.13
C LEU A 95 -4.59 32.08 9.71
N ARG A 96 -4.92 30.91 10.25
CA ARG A 96 -6.23 30.27 10.06
C ARG A 96 -7.39 31.05 10.69
N TYR A 97 -7.09 31.94 11.64
CA TYR A 97 -8.04 32.88 12.19
C TYR A 97 -7.90 34.28 11.58
N ALA A 98 -7.28 34.45 10.41
CA ALA A 98 -7.06 35.77 9.78
C ALA A 98 -8.35 36.60 9.63
N ASP A 99 -9.51 35.96 9.45
CA ASP A 99 -10.82 36.60 9.42
C ASP A 99 -11.17 37.34 10.73
N TRP A 100 -10.59 36.94 11.88
CA TRP A 100 -10.74 37.65 13.17
C TRP A 100 -9.87 38.89 13.31
N TRP A 101 -8.87 39.08 12.45
CA TRP A 101 -7.84 40.13 12.58
C TRP A 101 -8.15 41.37 11.72
N GLY A 102 -9.26 41.36 10.99
CA GLY A 102 -9.85 42.57 10.40
C GLY A 102 -8.98 43.28 9.36
N GLY A 103 -8.26 42.54 8.51
CA GLY A 103 -7.49 43.12 7.42
C GLY A 103 -7.46 42.22 6.18
N ASP A 104 -7.83 42.79 5.02
CA ASP A 104 -7.75 42.14 3.71
C ASP A 104 -6.30 41.75 3.39
N VAL A 105 -6.01 40.45 3.41
CA VAL A 105 -4.75 39.90 2.88
C VAL A 105 -5.07 39.22 1.55
N GLN A 106 -4.85 39.93 0.44
CA GLN A 106 -4.98 39.37 -0.91
C GLN A 106 -3.83 38.41 -1.21
N ALA A 107 -4.15 37.16 -1.52
CA ALA A 107 -3.21 36.16 -2.01
C ALA A 107 -2.76 36.47 -3.46
N PRO A 108 -1.48 36.26 -3.83
CA PRO A 108 -0.99 36.58 -5.17
C PRO A 108 -1.54 35.58 -6.22
N ALA A 109 -1.87 36.11 -7.41
CA ALA A 109 -2.53 35.41 -8.51
C ALA A 109 -1.61 34.41 -9.26
N GLN A 110 -2.18 33.28 -9.71
CA GLN A 110 -1.49 32.27 -10.53
C GLN A 110 -1.70 32.48 -12.04
N PRO A 111 -0.70 32.29 -12.90
CA PRO A 111 -0.91 32.11 -14.33
C PRO A 111 -1.21 30.63 -14.66
N ARG A 112 -2.24 30.39 -15.49
CA ARG A 112 -2.58 29.07 -16.05
C ARG A 112 -1.69 28.74 -17.26
N PRO A 113 -1.16 27.51 -17.37
CA PRO A 113 -0.75 26.94 -18.64
C PRO A 113 -1.79 25.94 -19.18
N THR A 114 -1.87 25.85 -20.51
CA THR A 114 -2.67 24.89 -21.30
C THR A 114 -1.76 24.04 -22.20
N LEU A 115 -1.95 22.71 -22.24
CA LEU A 115 -1.91 21.75 -23.39
C LEU A 115 -2.03 20.26 -22.89
N PRO A 116 -2.39 19.26 -23.74
CA PRO A 116 -3.20 18.06 -23.42
C PRO A 116 -2.46 16.70 -23.65
N PRO A 117 -3.14 15.52 -23.62
CA PRO A 117 -3.99 14.92 -22.59
C PRO A 117 -3.40 13.61 -22.03
N GLU A 118 -3.52 13.38 -20.73
CA GLU A 118 -3.71 12.04 -20.16
C GLU A 118 -4.93 12.15 -19.26
N GLU A 119 -6.10 11.85 -19.83
CA GLU A 119 -7.37 11.96 -19.12
C GLU A 119 -7.35 11.16 -17.81
N GLU A 120 -8.17 11.61 -16.86
CA GLU A 120 -8.62 10.92 -15.64
C GLU A 120 -7.97 11.15 -14.28
N LEU A 121 -7.42 12.31 -13.91
CA LEU A 121 -7.11 12.53 -12.48
C LEU A 121 -7.26 13.97 -11.96
N GLU A 122 -8.15 14.78 -12.54
CA GLU A 122 -8.57 16.03 -11.91
C GLU A 122 -9.71 15.77 -10.91
N GLY A 123 -9.39 15.96 -9.63
CA GLY A 123 -10.36 16.02 -8.55
C GLY A 123 -10.24 14.92 -7.50
N TYR A 124 -9.12 14.80 -6.81
CA TYR A 124 -9.10 14.08 -5.53
C TYR A 124 -9.46 15.08 -4.43
N VAL A 125 -10.61 14.88 -3.79
CA VAL A 125 -11.00 15.71 -2.64
C VAL A 125 -10.15 15.29 -1.44
N SER A 126 -9.63 16.28 -0.71
CA SER A 126 -8.71 16.21 0.44
C SER A 126 -9.21 15.45 1.66
N ASP A 127 -10.49 15.09 1.70
CA ASP A 127 -11.13 14.77 2.96
C ASP A 127 -10.69 13.40 3.51
N ASN A 128 -10.17 13.45 4.73
CA ASN A 128 -9.52 12.36 5.47
C ASN A 128 -8.18 11.88 4.87
N MET A 129 -7.54 12.69 4.03
CA MET A 129 -6.12 12.55 3.69
C MET A 129 -5.25 13.65 4.33
N GLU A 130 -5.83 14.51 5.18
CA GLU A 130 -5.16 15.67 5.79
C GLU A 130 -3.75 15.33 6.29
N GLY A 131 -3.60 14.32 7.16
CA GLY A 131 -2.27 13.92 7.66
C GLY A 131 -1.28 13.49 6.57
N ALA A 132 -1.74 12.78 5.53
CA ALA A 132 -0.89 12.34 4.43
C ALA A 132 -0.56 13.47 3.43
N ILE A 133 -1.50 14.38 3.21
CA ILE A 133 -1.33 15.57 2.36
C ILE A 133 -0.41 16.57 3.06
N ASP A 134 -0.62 16.84 4.35
CA ASP A 134 0.23 17.72 5.14
C ASP A 134 1.67 17.21 5.16
N GLN A 135 1.86 15.89 5.35
CA GLN A 135 3.16 15.25 5.22
C GLN A 135 3.74 15.39 3.81
N ALA A 136 2.94 15.23 2.76
CA ALA A 136 3.39 15.38 1.38
C ALA A 136 3.83 16.83 1.07
N VAL A 137 3.04 17.83 1.47
CA VAL A 137 3.34 19.26 1.33
C VAL A 137 4.63 19.61 2.08
N PHE A 138 4.78 19.09 3.31
CA PHE A 138 6.00 19.28 4.09
C PHE A 138 7.22 18.65 3.41
N LEU A 139 7.13 17.37 3.02
CA LEU A 139 8.24 16.63 2.43
C LEU A 139 8.60 17.11 1.01
N ALA A 140 7.67 17.75 0.29
CA ALA A 140 7.94 18.37 -1.01
C ALA A 140 9.03 19.46 -0.95
N ARG A 141 9.24 20.06 0.22
CA ARG A 141 10.25 21.11 0.44
C ARG A 141 11.60 20.57 0.93
N VAL A 142 11.66 19.30 1.36
CA VAL A 142 12.86 18.68 1.96
C VAL A 142 13.53 17.76 0.96
N ASP A 143 14.83 17.91 0.69
CA ASP A 143 15.58 17.16 -0.33
C ASP A 143 15.86 15.68 0.02
N VAL A 144 14.80 14.88 0.18
CA VAL A 144 14.83 13.48 0.63
C VAL A 144 13.96 12.56 -0.25
N PRO A 145 14.34 11.28 -0.42
CA PRO A 145 13.45 10.26 -0.98
C PRO A 145 12.26 9.98 -0.04
N VAL A 146 11.07 9.81 -0.60
CA VAL A 146 9.82 9.62 0.16
C VAL A 146 9.19 8.27 -0.15
N ALA A 147 8.75 7.54 0.88
CA ALA A 147 7.91 6.35 0.72
C ALA A 147 6.44 6.72 0.91
N VAL A 148 5.59 6.39 -0.06
CA VAL A 148 4.13 6.47 0.10
C VAL A 148 3.59 5.05 0.25
N ILE A 149 3.07 4.75 1.42
CA ILE A 149 2.69 3.40 1.85
C ILE A 149 1.18 3.30 1.96
N GLY A 150 0.61 2.21 1.43
CA GLY A 150 -0.78 1.87 1.67
C GLY A 150 -1.29 0.85 0.65
N PRO A 151 -2.45 0.22 0.90
CA PRO A 151 -2.99 -0.81 0.02
C PRO A 151 -3.18 -0.40 -1.45
N ARG A 152 -3.40 -1.37 -2.33
CA ARG A 152 -3.71 -1.09 -3.75
C ARG A 152 -5.01 -0.28 -3.83
N GLY A 153 -5.03 0.74 -4.71
CA GLY A 153 -6.22 1.55 -4.96
C GLY A 153 -6.52 2.64 -3.91
N THR A 154 -5.63 2.93 -2.95
CA THR A 154 -5.87 3.97 -1.93
C THR A 154 -5.55 5.40 -2.37
N GLY A 155 -5.08 5.60 -3.61
CA GLY A 155 -4.72 6.93 -4.11
C GLY A 155 -3.26 7.34 -3.85
N LYS A 156 -2.34 6.41 -3.61
CA LYS A 156 -0.90 6.72 -3.41
C LYS A 156 -0.27 7.60 -4.50
N LEU A 157 -0.68 7.40 -5.76
CA LEU A 157 -0.17 8.20 -6.88
C LEU A 157 -0.59 9.67 -6.78
N TYR A 158 -1.78 9.93 -6.22
CA TYR A 158 -2.25 11.29 -5.96
C TYR A 158 -1.35 12.00 -4.94
N VAL A 159 -0.99 11.33 -3.85
CA VAL A 159 -0.03 11.87 -2.86
C VAL A 159 1.30 12.21 -3.51
N ALA A 160 1.83 11.34 -4.38
CA ALA A 160 3.07 11.61 -5.10
C ALA A 160 2.96 12.82 -6.05
N ARG A 161 1.79 13.05 -6.66
CA ARG A 161 1.53 14.26 -7.47
C ARG A 161 1.51 15.53 -6.62
N ILE A 162 0.95 15.48 -5.40
CA ILE A 162 1.01 16.61 -4.47
C ILE A 162 2.47 16.96 -4.15
N ILE A 163 3.32 15.96 -3.86
CA ILE A 163 4.76 16.19 -3.63
C ILE A 163 5.41 16.92 -4.82
N HIS A 164 5.07 16.51 -6.04
CA HIS A 164 5.61 17.12 -7.25
C HIS A 164 5.13 18.56 -7.46
N GLN A 165 3.84 18.82 -7.29
CA GLN A 165 3.22 20.14 -7.43
C GLN A 165 3.78 21.11 -6.39
N GLU A 166 3.83 20.71 -5.12
CA GLU A 166 4.35 21.52 -4.02
C GLU A 166 5.86 21.76 -4.10
N TRP A 167 6.59 20.88 -4.78
CA TRP A 167 8.00 21.09 -5.06
C TRP A 167 8.23 22.15 -6.16
N GLY A 168 7.21 22.49 -6.94
CA GLY A 168 7.30 23.40 -8.08
C GLY A 168 7.81 22.73 -9.35
N GLY A 169 7.62 21.41 -9.49
CA GLY A 169 7.97 20.69 -10.71
C GLY A 169 7.03 21.07 -11.87
N ALA A 170 7.59 21.13 -13.09
CA ALA A 170 6.78 21.31 -14.30
C ALA A 170 5.88 20.07 -14.52
N PRO A 171 4.64 20.22 -15.04
CA PRO A 171 3.70 19.10 -15.21
C PRO A 171 4.29 17.89 -15.95
N GLU A 172 5.03 18.14 -17.03
CA GLU A 172 5.78 17.17 -17.84
C GLU A 172 6.97 16.51 -17.12
N GLY A 173 7.38 17.05 -15.96
CA GLY A 173 8.42 16.52 -15.10
C GLY A 173 7.95 15.40 -14.15
N PHE A 174 6.67 15.04 -14.17
CA PHE A 174 6.14 13.94 -13.36
C PHE A 174 6.28 12.59 -14.08
N ILE A 175 7.32 11.81 -13.76
CA ILE A 175 7.61 10.54 -14.42
C ILE A 175 7.24 9.36 -13.52
N SER A 176 6.22 8.60 -13.92
CA SER A 176 5.79 7.38 -13.23
C SER A 176 6.38 6.14 -13.89
N ILE A 177 7.20 5.39 -13.15
CA ILE A 177 7.80 4.12 -13.60
C ILE A 177 7.04 2.96 -12.95
N ASP A 178 6.33 2.16 -13.75
CA ASP A 178 5.74 0.91 -13.27
C ASP A 178 6.78 -0.20 -13.27
N CYS A 179 7.26 -0.55 -12.08
CA CYS A 179 8.28 -1.57 -11.91
C CYS A 179 7.77 -2.98 -12.23
N ARG A 180 6.44 -3.20 -12.26
CA ARG A 180 5.83 -4.50 -12.63
C ARG A 180 5.92 -4.80 -14.11
N ALA A 181 5.93 -3.76 -14.95
CA ALA A 181 5.99 -3.92 -16.40
C ALA A 181 7.37 -4.38 -16.88
N ILE A 182 8.38 -4.30 -16.03
CA ILE A 182 9.76 -4.58 -16.42
C ILE A 182 10.13 -6.03 -16.10
N ARG A 183 9.92 -6.92 -17.06
CA ARG A 183 10.15 -8.36 -16.91
C ARG A 183 11.63 -8.73 -16.98
N SER A 184 12.43 -8.04 -17.79
CA SER A 184 13.85 -8.33 -17.98
C SER A 184 14.76 -7.55 -17.02
N ARG A 185 15.66 -8.26 -16.32
CA ARG A 185 16.71 -7.65 -15.46
C ARG A 185 17.54 -6.60 -16.20
N LYS A 186 17.96 -6.90 -17.44
CA LYS A 186 18.80 -6.00 -18.25
C LYS A 186 18.05 -4.76 -18.73
N GLU A 187 16.75 -4.91 -18.97
CA GLU A 187 15.87 -3.79 -19.33
C GLU A 187 15.61 -2.88 -18.12
N ALA A 188 15.37 -3.45 -16.94
CA ALA A 188 15.20 -2.70 -15.69
C ALA A 188 16.39 -1.79 -15.40
N LEU A 189 17.59 -2.36 -15.46
CA LEU A 189 18.82 -1.62 -15.17
C LEU A 189 19.05 -0.49 -16.18
N ARG A 190 18.77 -0.72 -17.47
CA ARG A 190 18.91 0.32 -18.51
C ARG A 190 17.87 1.42 -18.38
N ARG A 191 16.60 1.05 -18.16
CA ARG A 191 15.51 2.02 -18.01
C ARG A 191 15.75 2.90 -16.79
N ILE A 192 16.06 2.31 -15.64
CA ILE A 192 16.34 3.07 -14.41
C ILE A 192 17.51 4.03 -14.60
N ALA A 193 18.61 3.58 -15.19
CA ALA A 193 19.75 4.45 -15.45
C ALA A 193 19.37 5.65 -16.34
N ARG A 194 18.64 5.40 -17.44
CA ARG A 194 18.19 6.46 -18.36
C ARG A 194 17.24 7.46 -17.69
N GLU A 195 16.27 6.99 -16.91
CA GLU A 195 15.33 7.88 -16.22
C GLU A 195 16.04 8.70 -15.13
N LEU A 196 17.04 8.11 -14.45
CA LEU A 196 17.87 8.81 -13.46
C LEU A 196 18.80 9.85 -14.11
N GLU A 197 19.40 9.54 -15.25
CA GLU A 197 20.22 10.47 -16.04
C GLU A 197 19.42 11.69 -16.50
N GLY A 198 18.21 11.47 -16.99
CA GLY A 198 17.31 12.52 -17.48
C GLY A 198 16.40 13.13 -16.42
N SER A 199 16.72 12.99 -15.12
CA SER A 199 15.83 13.36 -14.01
C SER A 199 15.87 14.82 -13.58
N GLU A 200 16.65 15.67 -14.25
CA GLU A 200 16.80 17.08 -13.90
C GLU A 200 15.46 17.83 -13.84
N GLY A 201 15.13 18.39 -12.67
CA GLY A 201 13.87 19.10 -12.47
C GLY A 201 12.64 18.18 -12.43
N LYS A 202 12.82 16.86 -12.37
CA LYS A 202 11.74 15.87 -12.44
C LYS A 202 11.46 15.19 -11.11
N THR A 203 10.26 14.63 -11.00
CA THR A 203 9.87 13.72 -9.93
C THR A 203 9.71 12.32 -10.50
N LEU A 204 10.60 11.41 -10.10
CA LEU A 204 10.52 10.00 -10.45
C LEU A 204 9.72 9.25 -9.39
N VAL A 205 8.61 8.65 -9.82
CA VAL A 205 7.73 7.84 -8.98
C VAL A 205 7.88 6.37 -9.35
N PHE A 206 8.42 5.57 -8.44
CA PHE A 206 8.57 4.13 -8.60
C PHE A 206 7.34 3.42 -8.06
N LYS A 207 6.52 2.83 -8.93
CA LYS A 207 5.33 2.04 -8.54
C LYS A 207 5.75 0.59 -8.28
N SER A 208 5.54 0.12 -7.06
CA SER A 208 5.86 -1.25 -6.65
C SER A 208 7.34 -1.66 -6.84
N PRO A 209 8.32 -0.88 -6.34
CA PRO A 209 9.74 -1.21 -6.50
C PRO A 209 10.17 -2.52 -5.81
N HIS A 210 9.39 -3.01 -4.85
CA HIS A 210 9.54 -4.34 -4.24
C HIS A 210 9.24 -5.51 -5.21
N LEU A 211 8.77 -5.24 -6.42
CA LEU A 211 8.58 -6.28 -7.46
C LEU A 211 9.72 -6.27 -8.48
N MET A 212 10.74 -5.44 -8.28
CA MET A 212 11.92 -5.43 -9.14
C MET A 212 12.87 -6.57 -8.78
N HIS A 213 13.64 -7.03 -9.77
CA HIS A 213 14.81 -7.90 -9.57
C HIS A 213 15.75 -7.33 -8.49
N ALA A 214 16.27 -8.18 -7.60
CA ALA A 214 17.11 -7.79 -6.47
C ALA A 214 18.29 -6.90 -6.87
N ASP A 215 18.99 -7.24 -7.96
CA ASP A 215 20.12 -6.43 -8.46
C ASP A 215 19.70 -5.03 -8.92
N ALA A 216 18.50 -4.90 -9.49
CA ALA A 216 17.96 -3.60 -9.89
C ALA A 216 17.57 -2.76 -8.66
N GLN A 217 17.03 -3.40 -7.61
CA GLN A 217 16.78 -2.74 -6.33
C GLN A 217 18.09 -2.22 -5.70
N LEU A 218 19.12 -3.05 -5.67
CA LEU A 218 20.43 -2.69 -5.12
C LEU A 218 21.09 -1.55 -5.92
N LYS A 219 21.02 -1.59 -7.26
CA LYS A 219 21.57 -0.52 -8.10
C LYS A 219 20.81 0.80 -7.88
N LEU A 220 19.48 0.76 -7.88
CA LEU A 220 18.65 1.93 -7.60
C LEU A 220 18.96 2.53 -6.23
N ALA A 221 19.07 1.68 -5.21
CA ALA A 221 19.40 2.11 -3.85
C ALA A 221 20.78 2.78 -3.77
N ARG A 222 21.79 2.20 -4.45
CA ARG A 222 23.13 2.80 -4.54
C ARG A 222 23.07 4.17 -5.22
N GLN A 223 22.39 4.28 -6.37
CA GLN A 223 22.34 5.52 -7.14
C GLN A 223 21.65 6.66 -6.39
N ILE A 224 20.47 6.40 -5.80
CA ILE A 224 19.73 7.40 -5.03
C ILE A 224 20.51 7.75 -3.74
N GLY A 225 21.04 6.74 -3.04
CA GLY A 225 21.76 6.94 -1.78
C GLY A 225 23.08 7.69 -1.92
N SER A 226 23.87 7.44 -2.97
CA SER A 226 25.14 8.14 -3.22
C SER A 226 24.99 9.42 -4.05
N ARG A 227 23.79 9.69 -4.59
CA ARG A 227 23.53 10.74 -5.59
C ARG A 227 24.46 10.66 -6.80
N GLN A 228 24.82 9.45 -7.23
CA GLN A 228 25.72 9.22 -8.35
C GLN A 228 25.20 8.13 -9.28
N LEU A 229 25.52 8.24 -10.57
CA LEU A 229 25.24 7.19 -11.54
C LEU A 229 26.22 6.03 -11.38
N ALA A 230 25.71 4.89 -10.92
CA ALA A 230 26.42 3.63 -10.88
C ALA A 230 26.90 3.28 -12.30
N ASP A 231 28.22 3.13 -12.45
CA ASP A 231 28.95 2.75 -13.67
C ASP A 231 29.43 3.93 -14.56
N SER A 232 29.32 5.18 -14.11
CA SER A 232 29.94 6.32 -14.82
C SER A 232 31.41 6.52 -14.42
N GLN A 233 32.30 6.61 -15.41
CA GLN A 233 33.69 7.05 -15.25
C GLN A 233 33.96 8.20 -16.23
N PRO A 234 34.30 9.41 -15.75
CA PRO A 234 34.35 9.85 -14.35
C PRO A 234 32.97 9.82 -13.65
N PRO A 235 32.90 9.77 -12.31
CA PRO A 235 31.64 9.70 -11.57
C PRO A 235 30.76 10.90 -11.89
N ARG A 236 29.59 10.63 -12.47
CA ARG A 236 28.55 11.61 -12.76
C ARG A 236 27.54 11.66 -11.61
N TYR A 237 27.28 12.86 -11.12
CA TYR A 237 26.26 13.09 -10.09
C TYR A 237 24.86 13.04 -10.70
N LEU A 238 23.89 12.61 -9.89
CA LEU A 238 22.49 12.68 -10.27
C LEU A 238 22.04 14.16 -10.29
N PRO A 239 21.28 14.58 -11.31
CA PRO A 239 20.72 15.92 -11.33
C PRO A 239 19.67 16.07 -10.22
N ARG A 240 19.32 17.32 -9.90
CA ARG A 240 18.35 17.60 -8.83
C ARG A 240 16.96 17.07 -9.23
N ALA A 241 16.51 16.05 -8.51
CA ALA A 241 15.26 15.35 -8.77
C ALA A 241 14.58 14.92 -7.48
N ARG A 242 13.28 14.62 -7.56
CA ARG A 242 12.52 14.00 -6.47
C ARG A 242 12.34 12.51 -6.71
N TYR A 243 12.48 11.72 -5.66
CA TYR A 243 12.29 10.27 -5.71
C TYR A 243 11.17 9.86 -4.76
N VAL A 244 10.14 9.20 -5.31
CA VAL A 244 9.00 8.72 -4.54
C VAL A 244 8.79 7.23 -4.81
N ALA A 245 8.72 6.42 -3.76
CA ALA A 245 8.41 5.00 -3.86
C ALA A 245 6.96 4.75 -3.43
N LEU A 246 6.15 4.07 -4.26
CA LEU A 246 4.80 3.65 -3.88
C LEU A 246 4.83 2.19 -3.44
N LEU A 247 4.56 1.93 -2.16
CA LEU A 247 4.59 0.61 -1.55
C LEU A 247 3.18 0.17 -1.12
N PRO A 248 2.84 -1.12 -1.25
CA PRO A 248 1.56 -1.66 -0.80
C PRO A 248 1.49 -1.78 0.72
N ASP A 249 2.64 -1.93 1.39
CA ASP A 249 2.78 -2.11 2.82
C ASP A 249 4.13 -1.54 3.32
N THR A 250 4.40 -1.60 4.62
CA THR A 250 5.61 -1.03 5.22
C THR A 250 6.87 -1.73 4.69
N PRO A 251 8.00 -1.00 4.60
CA PRO A 251 9.27 -1.60 4.17
C PRO A 251 9.66 -2.84 4.99
N GLU A 252 9.41 -2.83 6.31
CA GLU A 252 9.71 -3.95 7.21
C GLU A 252 8.90 -5.19 6.85
N HIS A 253 7.62 -5.00 6.52
CA HIS A 253 6.76 -6.09 6.07
C HIS A 253 7.28 -6.64 4.74
N LEU A 254 7.57 -5.79 3.75
CA LEU A 254 8.02 -6.21 2.43
C LEU A 254 9.41 -6.89 2.45
N MET A 255 10.28 -6.51 3.40
CA MET A 255 11.56 -7.18 3.62
C MET A 255 11.39 -8.59 4.19
N ARG A 256 10.48 -8.77 5.16
CA ARG A 256 10.23 -10.09 5.77
C ARG A 256 9.78 -11.15 4.76
N PHE A 257 9.04 -10.73 3.73
CA PHE A 257 8.55 -11.61 2.67
C PHE A 257 9.50 -11.68 1.45
N GLY A 258 10.71 -11.13 1.55
CA GLY A 258 11.73 -11.22 0.51
C GLY A 258 11.47 -10.36 -0.74
N GLY A 259 10.41 -9.54 -0.74
CA GLY A 259 10.08 -8.65 -1.86
C GLY A 259 10.97 -7.39 -1.92
N LEU A 260 11.38 -6.86 -0.77
CA LEU A 260 12.17 -5.63 -0.71
C LEU A 260 13.56 -5.86 -0.12
N GLN A 261 14.59 -5.44 -0.86
CA GLN A 261 15.98 -5.47 -0.40
C GLN A 261 16.21 -4.42 0.69
N GLU A 262 16.92 -4.78 1.75
CA GLU A 262 17.24 -3.91 2.89
C GLU A 262 17.89 -2.59 2.44
N LYS A 263 18.79 -2.67 1.45
CA LYS A 263 19.47 -1.47 0.96
C LYS A 263 18.51 -0.48 0.31
N LEU A 264 17.50 -0.95 -0.42
CA LEU A 264 16.48 -0.08 -1.02
C LEU A 264 15.49 0.44 0.03
N ALA A 265 15.11 -0.42 0.99
CA ALA A 265 14.27 -0.02 2.11
C ALA A 265 14.90 1.15 2.89
N SER A 266 16.19 1.04 3.25
CA SER A 266 16.89 2.09 4.01
C SER A 266 16.94 3.45 3.32
N VAL A 267 16.88 3.51 1.98
CA VAL A 267 16.86 4.77 1.22
C VAL A 267 15.51 5.50 1.36
N PHE A 268 14.42 4.75 1.42
CA PHE A 268 13.06 5.30 1.45
C PHE A 268 12.40 5.27 2.84
N ALA A 269 12.95 4.52 3.80
CA ALA A 269 12.40 4.34 5.15
C ALA A 269 12.46 5.61 6.02
N GLY A 270 13.28 6.60 5.66
CA GLY A 270 13.46 7.81 6.47
C GLY A 270 12.18 8.66 6.60
N TYR A 271 11.32 8.67 5.57
CA TYR A 271 10.13 9.52 5.53
C TYR A 271 8.93 8.78 4.92
N PRO A 272 8.24 7.94 5.70
CA PRO A 272 7.04 7.24 5.25
C PRO A 272 5.79 8.12 5.37
N ILE A 273 4.99 8.17 4.31
CA ILE A 273 3.64 8.74 4.27
C ILE A 273 2.64 7.59 4.18
N HIS A 274 1.80 7.44 5.21
CA HIS A 274 0.79 6.38 5.24
C HIS A 274 -0.54 6.85 4.66
N VAL A 275 -1.05 6.11 3.68
CA VAL A 275 -2.31 6.37 2.99
C VAL A 275 -3.33 5.34 3.45
N PRO A 276 -4.30 5.70 4.33
CA PRO A 276 -5.25 4.74 4.88
C PRO A 276 -6.18 4.17 3.80
N PRO A 277 -6.67 2.93 3.93
CA PRO A 277 -7.68 2.38 3.03
C PRO A 277 -9.00 3.14 3.10
N ILE A 278 -9.83 3.03 2.06
CA ILE A 278 -11.10 3.78 1.97
C ILE A 278 -12.13 3.35 3.02
N ARG A 279 -12.05 2.10 3.52
CA ARG A 279 -12.88 1.59 4.62
C ARG A 279 -12.70 2.34 5.93
N ASP A 280 -11.49 2.86 6.18
CA ASP A 280 -11.19 3.68 7.35
C ASP A 280 -11.68 5.13 7.14
N ARG A 281 -12.15 5.45 5.93
CA ARG A 281 -12.66 6.76 5.50
C ARG A 281 -14.13 6.67 5.11
N LYS A 282 -14.98 6.13 5.98
CA LYS A 282 -16.42 5.91 5.70
C LYS A 282 -17.16 7.16 5.18
N ARG A 283 -16.85 8.34 5.70
CA ARG A 283 -17.41 9.63 5.23
C ARG A 283 -16.97 10.01 3.81
N ALA A 284 -15.86 9.45 3.32
CA ALA A 284 -15.36 9.67 1.97
C ALA A 284 -15.92 8.68 0.94
N VAL A 285 -16.43 7.51 1.37
CA VAL A 285 -16.92 6.44 0.48
C VAL A 285 -18.00 6.95 -0.48
N LEU A 286 -19.09 7.54 0.04
CA LEU A 286 -20.18 8.04 -0.80
C LEU A 286 -19.75 9.19 -1.70
N ARG A 287 -18.93 10.11 -1.19
CA ARG A 287 -18.42 11.23 -1.98
C ARG A 287 -17.57 10.74 -3.16
N TRP A 288 -16.72 9.73 -2.91
CA TRP A 288 -15.96 9.09 -3.98
C TRP A 288 -16.86 8.36 -4.97
N ALA A 289 -17.84 7.60 -4.49
CA ALA A 289 -18.77 6.90 -5.36
C ALA A 289 -19.53 7.87 -6.29
N HIS A 290 -20.10 8.94 -5.75
CA HIS A 290 -20.82 9.97 -6.51
C HIS A 290 -19.90 10.68 -7.50
N LYS A 291 -18.66 10.98 -7.10
CA LYS A 291 -17.69 11.63 -7.99
C LYS A 291 -17.29 10.73 -9.16
N ILE A 292 -16.96 9.48 -8.87
CA ILE A 292 -16.62 8.49 -9.89
C ILE A 292 -17.81 8.31 -10.84
N LEU A 293 -19.02 8.19 -10.29
CA LEU A 293 -20.24 8.07 -11.09
C LEU A 293 -20.39 9.24 -12.05
N ALA A 294 -20.28 10.48 -11.57
CA ALA A 294 -20.40 11.67 -12.41
C ALA A 294 -19.34 11.72 -13.52
N GLN A 295 -18.08 11.37 -13.19
CA GLN A 295 -16.98 11.35 -14.17
C GLN A 295 -17.19 10.26 -15.24
N GLU A 296 -17.48 9.04 -14.82
CA GLU A 296 -17.64 7.88 -15.71
C GLU A 296 -18.92 7.95 -16.56
N ALA A 297 -19.99 8.52 -16.01
CA ALA A 297 -21.21 8.78 -16.73
C ALA A 297 -21.03 9.89 -17.78
N GLY A 298 -20.33 10.98 -17.43
CA GLY A 298 -20.00 12.06 -18.37
C GLY A 298 -19.17 11.56 -19.55
N ARG A 299 -18.19 10.68 -19.31
CA ARG A 299 -17.38 10.03 -20.37
C ARG A 299 -18.19 9.17 -21.32
N ARG A 300 -19.23 8.52 -20.81
CA ARG A 300 -20.09 7.61 -21.58
C ARG A 300 -21.33 8.30 -22.15
N ASP A 301 -21.44 9.63 -21.99
CA ASP A 301 -22.62 10.43 -22.31
C ASP A 301 -23.92 9.83 -21.73
N ARG A 302 -23.82 9.28 -20.52
CA ARG A 302 -24.90 8.61 -19.81
C ARG A 302 -25.60 9.60 -18.88
N ARG A 303 -26.91 9.72 -19.02
CA ARG A 303 -27.74 10.46 -18.05
C ARG A 303 -28.03 9.56 -16.85
N ILE A 304 -27.41 9.88 -15.71
CA ILE A 304 -27.62 9.19 -14.44
C ILE A 304 -27.79 10.21 -13.33
N SER A 305 -28.78 9.99 -12.47
CA SER A 305 -29.15 10.90 -11.39
C SER A 305 -28.47 10.56 -10.06
N GLY A 306 -28.01 9.31 -9.90
CA GLY A 306 -27.24 8.90 -8.74
C GLY A 306 -27.42 7.45 -8.33
N PHE A 307 -27.23 7.20 -7.04
CA PHE A 307 -27.45 5.92 -6.39
C PHE A 307 -28.79 5.92 -5.65
N THR A 308 -29.49 4.80 -5.66
CA THR A 308 -30.64 4.59 -4.75
C THR A 308 -30.19 4.57 -3.28
N PRO A 309 -31.06 4.89 -2.31
CA PRO A 309 -30.69 4.85 -0.89
C PRO A 309 -30.14 3.49 -0.43
N ASP A 310 -30.68 2.39 -0.97
CA ASP A 310 -30.18 1.04 -0.68
C ASP A 310 -28.78 0.81 -1.28
N ALA A 311 -28.50 1.37 -2.46
CA ALA A 311 -27.18 1.32 -3.07
C ALA A 311 -26.17 2.12 -2.25
N GLU A 312 -26.53 3.29 -1.73
CA GLU A 312 -25.66 4.07 -0.84
C GLU A 312 -25.36 3.31 0.46
N GLN A 313 -26.36 2.66 1.06
CA GLN A 313 -26.13 1.79 2.22
C GLN A 313 -25.22 0.62 1.89
N ALA A 314 -25.39 -0.02 0.72
CA ALA A 314 -24.51 -1.11 0.28
C ALA A 314 -23.07 -0.62 0.07
N LEU A 315 -22.88 0.54 -0.56
CA LEU A 315 -21.56 1.19 -0.75
C LEU A 315 -20.88 1.47 0.61
N LEU A 316 -21.62 1.93 1.61
CA LEU A 316 -21.11 2.21 2.97
C LEU A 316 -20.77 0.95 3.78
N ARG A 317 -21.49 -0.15 3.56
CA ARG A 317 -21.29 -1.42 4.29
C ARG A 317 -20.17 -2.27 3.70
N HIS A 318 -19.80 -2.04 2.44
CA HIS A 318 -18.75 -2.81 1.78
C HIS A 318 -17.35 -2.47 2.30
N ASP A 319 -16.48 -3.47 2.45
CA ASP A 319 -15.14 -3.31 3.01
C ASP A 319 -14.09 -2.77 2.01
N TRP A 320 -14.45 -2.75 0.72
CA TRP A 320 -13.61 -2.24 -0.38
C TRP A 320 -12.16 -2.76 -0.37
N PRO A 321 -11.93 -4.08 -0.47
CA PRO A 321 -10.59 -4.67 -0.51
C PRO A 321 -9.68 -4.09 -1.60
N GLY A 322 -10.21 -3.67 -2.74
CA GLY A 322 -9.50 -2.99 -3.82
C GLY A 322 -9.60 -1.45 -3.79
N ASN A 323 -10.14 -0.89 -2.70
CA ASN A 323 -10.30 0.54 -2.45
C ASN A 323 -10.97 1.29 -3.60
N ILE A 324 -10.47 2.49 -3.96
CA ILE A 324 -11.06 3.35 -5.01
C ILE A 324 -11.02 2.66 -6.37
N SER A 325 -10.01 1.82 -6.63
CA SER A 325 -9.89 1.09 -7.89
C SER A 325 -11.02 0.08 -8.09
N GLU A 326 -11.36 -0.69 -7.05
CA GLU A 326 -12.51 -1.59 -7.08
C GLU A 326 -13.83 -0.82 -7.17
N MET A 327 -14.00 0.23 -6.37
CA MET A 327 -15.19 1.09 -6.45
C MET A 327 -15.44 1.61 -7.85
N ARG A 328 -14.38 2.06 -8.53
CA ARG A 328 -14.45 2.50 -9.91
C ARG A 328 -14.82 1.39 -10.87
N GLN A 329 -14.24 0.20 -10.72
CA GLN A 329 -14.60 -0.96 -11.54
C GLN A 329 -16.07 -1.34 -11.38
N CYS A 330 -16.57 -1.40 -10.14
CA CYS A 330 -17.99 -1.69 -9.86
C CYS A 330 -18.92 -0.66 -10.51
N ILE A 331 -18.60 0.64 -10.39
CA ILE A 331 -19.41 1.72 -10.97
C ILE A 331 -19.37 1.68 -12.50
N CYS A 332 -18.19 1.48 -13.11
CA CYS A 332 -18.06 1.33 -14.56
C CYS A 332 -18.90 0.14 -15.05
N ALA A 333 -18.76 -1.03 -14.41
CA ALA A 333 -19.54 -2.21 -14.75
C ALA A 333 -21.05 -1.99 -14.61
N ALA A 334 -21.48 -1.23 -13.60
CA ALA A 334 -22.88 -0.85 -13.41
C ALA A 334 -23.39 0.05 -14.55
N LEU A 335 -22.59 1.03 -14.97
CA LEU A 335 -22.91 1.92 -16.09
C LEU A 335 -22.98 1.16 -17.42
N ASP A 336 -22.13 0.16 -17.62
CA ASP A 336 -22.08 -0.63 -18.85
C ASP A 336 -23.26 -1.62 -18.94
N LYS A 337 -23.70 -2.18 -17.80
CA LYS A 337 -24.76 -3.21 -17.75
C LYS A 337 -26.17 -2.67 -17.55
N SER A 338 -26.31 -1.55 -16.85
CA SER A 338 -27.62 -0.98 -16.51
C SER A 338 -27.93 0.19 -17.44
N GLN A 339 -29.19 0.35 -17.86
CA GLN A 339 -29.67 1.53 -18.60
C GLN A 339 -30.51 2.48 -17.72
N ARG A 340 -30.54 2.23 -16.40
CA ARG A 340 -31.36 2.98 -15.44
C ARG A 340 -30.74 4.33 -15.11
N GLU A 341 -31.61 5.26 -14.74
CA GLU A 341 -31.23 6.60 -14.26
C GLU A 341 -30.72 6.57 -12.80
N TRP A 342 -31.12 5.56 -12.03
CA TRP A 342 -30.67 5.34 -10.65
C TRP A 342 -30.03 3.96 -10.52
N LEU A 343 -28.80 3.90 -10.00
CA LEU A 343 -28.10 2.63 -9.77
C LEU A 343 -28.58 1.97 -8.48
N THR A 344 -28.86 0.67 -8.57
CA THR A 344 -29.28 -0.19 -7.45
C THR A 344 -28.10 -1.01 -6.91
N PRO A 345 -28.20 -1.61 -5.71
CA PRO A 345 -27.16 -2.50 -5.19
C PRO A 345 -26.81 -3.64 -6.15
N VAL A 346 -27.80 -4.14 -6.91
CA VAL A 346 -27.61 -5.21 -7.89
C VAL A 346 -26.77 -4.74 -9.07
N ASP A 347 -27.03 -3.53 -9.58
CA ASP A 347 -26.29 -2.96 -10.71
C ASP A 347 -24.79 -2.80 -10.36
N ILE A 348 -24.48 -2.41 -9.12
CA ILE A 348 -23.11 -2.21 -8.62
C ILE A 348 -22.45 -3.55 -8.23
N GLY A 349 -23.20 -4.66 -8.21
CA GLY A 349 -22.69 -5.97 -7.78
C GLY A 349 -22.48 -6.09 -6.27
N LEU A 350 -23.11 -5.22 -5.47
CA LEU A 350 -23.01 -5.21 -4.00
C LEU A 350 -24.25 -5.81 -3.31
N PHE A 351 -25.17 -6.37 -4.08
CA PHE A 351 -26.29 -7.11 -3.52
C PHE A 351 -25.80 -8.46 -2.99
N LYS A 352 -25.62 -8.55 -1.67
CA LYS A 352 -25.73 -9.84 -1.00
C LYS A 352 -27.19 -10.22 -1.10
N GLY A 353 -27.51 -11.19 -1.96
CA GLY A 353 -28.80 -11.86 -1.91
C GLY A 353 -29.13 -12.20 -0.46
N LEU A 354 -30.42 -12.25 -0.11
CA LEU A 354 -30.84 -12.96 1.08
C LEU A 354 -30.15 -14.33 1.00
N SER A 355 -29.08 -14.51 1.77
CA SER A 355 -28.56 -15.83 2.08
C SER A 355 -29.68 -16.45 2.87
N ALA A 356 -30.56 -17.16 2.16
CA ALA A 356 -31.41 -18.14 2.78
C ALA A 356 -30.44 -19.01 3.58
N GLU A 357 -30.62 -19.03 4.90
CA GLU A 357 -30.16 -20.18 5.68
C GLU A 357 -30.60 -21.44 4.92
N PRO A 358 -29.75 -22.48 4.82
CA PRO A 358 -30.07 -23.65 4.01
C PRO A 358 -31.31 -24.33 4.60
N ALA A 359 -32.48 -24.00 4.06
CA ALA A 359 -33.69 -24.76 4.25
C ALA A 359 -33.47 -26.10 3.55
N ALA A 360 -33.62 -27.16 4.32
CA ALA A 360 -33.43 -28.55 3.95
C ALA A 360 -33.89 -28.88 2.52
N ALA A 361 -33.03 -29.59 1.81
CA ALA A 361 -33.28 -30.15 0.49
C ALA A 361 -34.66 -30.83 0.41
N ARG A 362 -35.40 -30.52 -0.66
CA ARG A 362 -36.42 -31.43 -1.20
C ARG A 362 -35.91 -31.98 -2.53
N PRO A 363 -35.90 -33.30 -2.72
CA PRO A 363 -35.53 -33.93 -3.98
C PRO A 363 -36.75 -33.95 -4.92
N GLY A 364 -36.52 -33.61 -6.18
CA GLY A 364 -37.50 -33.75 -7.25
C GLY A 364 -37.68 -32.46 -8.04
N ASP A 365 -36.89 -32.32 -9.12
CA ASP A 365 -37.32 -31.87 -10.45
C ASP A 365 -36.13 -31.29 -11.23
N HIS A 366 -35.45 -32.16 -11.96
CA HIS A 366 -34.90 -31.84 -13.28
C HIS A 366 -35.67 -32.75 -14.27
N PRO A 367 -35.78 -32.48 -15.60
CA PRO A 367 -35.05 -31.52 -16.44
C PRO A 367 -35.90 -30.85 -17.56
N PHE A 368 -35.56 -29.66 -18.09
CA PHE A 368 -35.94 -29.38 -19.51
C PHE A 368 -35.22 -28.26 -20.29
N LEU A 369 -34.49 -27.30 -19.72
CA LEU A 369 -33.94 -26.20 -20.54
C LEU A 369 -32.48 -25.89 -20.24
N GLN A 370 -31.58 -26.74 -20.73
CA GLN A 370 -30.14 -26.42 -20.76
C GLN A 370 -29.42 -26.91 -22.03
N SER A 371 -30.16 -27.16 -23.12
CA SER A 371 -29.58 -27.66 -24.38
C SER A 371 -29.70 -26.73 -25.59
N VAL A 372 -30.07 -25.45 -25.43
CA VAL A 372 -30.11 -24.53 -26.57
C VAL A 372 -29.57 -23.18 -26.13
N MET A 373 -28.58 -22.68 -26.88
CA MET A 373 -27.88 -21.39 -26.78
C MET A 373 -26.54 -21.40 -26.04
N GLU A 374 -25.55 -22.07 -26.63
CA GLU A 374 -24.20 -21.50 -26.67
C GLU A 374 -24.14 -20.44 -27.77
N PRO A 375 -23.64 -19.24 -27.45
CA PRO A 375 -22.67 -18.61 -28.31
C PRO A 375 -21.37 -18.40 -27.53
N GLN A 376 -20.30 -18.77 -28.23
CA GLN A 376 -18.89 -18.62 -27.89
C GLN A 376 -18.62 -17.30 -27.14
N ARG A 377 -18.12 -17.39 -25.90
CA ARG A 377 -17.52 -16.26 -25.18
C ARG A 377 -16.01 -16.39 -25.19
N GLU A 378 -15.41 -15.40 -25.83
CA GLU A 378 -14.00 -15.07 -25.84
C GLU A 378 -13.50 -14.75 -24.41
N GLU A 379 -12.34 -15.33 -24.07
CA GLU A 379 -11.34 -14.88 -23.09
C GLU A 379 -11.87 -14.22 -21.81
N GLU A 380 -12.35 -15.05 -20.88
CA GLU A 380 -12.41 -14.69 -19.47
C GLU A 380 -10.99 -14.42 -18.95
N SER A 381 -10.79 -13.22 -18.42
CA SER A 381 -9.64 -12.84 -17.59
C SER A 381 -9.47 -13.83 -16.44
N TYR A 382 -8.67 -14.86 -16.65
CA TYR A 382 -8.33 -15.89 -15.67
C TYR A 382 -7.64 -15.25 -14.47
N SER A 383 -8.37 -15.03 -13.37
CA SER A 383 -7.74 -14.78 -12.07
C SER A 383 -7.19 -16.13 -11.60
N ALA A 384 -5.87 -16.30 -11.66
CA ALA A 384 -5.22 -17.52 -11.21
C ALA A 384 -5.66 -17.84 -9.78
N SER A 385 -6.20 -19.04 -9.59
CA SER A 385 -6.52 -19.57 -8.27
C SER A 385 -5.23 -19.80 -7.49
N PRO A 386 -5.22 -19.72 -6.14
CA PRO A 386 -4.06 -20.15 -5.35
C PRO A 386 -3.59 -21.58 -5.67
N LEU A 387 -4.50 -22.42 -6.18
CA LEU A 387 -4.18 -23.76 -6.67
C LEU A 387 -3.38 -23.73 -8.00
N ASP A 388 -3.69 -22.79 -8.90
CA ASP A 388 -2.96 -22.60 -10.16
C ASP A 388 -1.57 -22.04 -9.90
N ASP A 389 -1.48 -21.05 -9.00
CA ASP A 389 -0.20 -20.50 -8.55
C ASP A 389 0.65 -21.58 -7.86
N LEU A 390 0.02 -22.46 -7.07
CA LEU A 390 0.69 -23.60 -6.44
C LEU A 390 1.21 -24.59 -7.49
N GLN A 391 0.46 -24.83 -8.57
CA GLN A 391 0.90 -25.67 -9.68
C GLN A 391 2.18 -25.11 -10.30
N VAL A 392 2.19 -23.82 -10.62
CA VAL A 392 3.36 -23.13 -11.19
C VAL A 392 4.55 -23.21 -10.22
N ALA A 393 4.34 -22.88 -8.95
CA ALA A 393 5.39 -22.89 -7.94
C ALA A 393 6.01 -24.29 -7.74
N LEU A 394 5.20 -25.35 -7.74
CA LEU A 394 5.71 -26.73 -7.66
C LEU A 394 6.57 -27.10 -8.89
N GLY A 395 6.17 -26.64 -10.07
CA GLY A 395 6.94 -26.80 -11.30
C GLY A 395 8.28 -26.07 -11.26
N GLU A 396 8.32 -24.84 -10.75
CA GLU A 396 9.55 -24.06 -10.60
C GLU A 396 10.49 -24.66 -9.54
N SER A 397 9.95 -25.08 -8.40
CA SER A 397 10.71 -25.74 -7.33
C SER A 397 11.34 -27.04 -7.83
N LEU A 398 10.59 -27.85 -8.59
CA LEU A 398 11.10 -29.08 -9.19
C LEU A 398 12.21 -28.79 -10.21
N HIS A 399 12.01 -27.81 -11.07
CA HIS A 399 12.98 -27.41 -12.08
C HIS A 399 14.30 -26.95 -11.44
N ALA A 400 14.24 -25.99 -10.51
CA ALA A 400 15.41 -25.50 -9.80
C ALA A 400 16.11 -26.59 -8.96
N MET A 401 15.35 -27.56 -8.45
CA MET A 401 15.90 -28.72 -7.74
C MET A 401 16.72 -29.63 -8.67
N LEU A 402 16.23 -29.88 -9.89
CA LEU A 402 16.92 -30.68 -10.90
C LEU A 402 18.18 -29.97 -11.44
N GLU A 403 18.10 -28.66 -11.69
CA GLU A 403 19.25 -27.86 -12.15
C GLU A 403 20.40 -27.86 -11.13
N ASN A 404 20.07 -27.73 -9.85
CA ASN A 404 21.06 -27.71 -8.77
C ASN A 404 21.50 -29.12 -8.31
N GLN A 405 20.95 -30.19 -8.90
CA GLN A 405 21.22 -31.60 -8.55
C GLN A 405 20.99 -31.95 -7.07
N VAL A 406 20.08 -31.25 -6.38
CA VAL A 406 19.78 -31.46 -4.96
C VAL A 406 18.44 -32.16 -4.82
N ILE A 407 18.39 -33.48 -4.61
CA ILE A 407 17.11 -34.19 -4.47
C ILE A 407 16.52 -33.95 -3.07
N LYS A 408 15.31 -33.37 -3.03
CA LYS A 408 14.50 -33.18 -1.80
C LYS A 408 13.16 -33.93 -1.89
N PRO A 409 12.60 -34.39 -0.77
CA PRO A 409 11.33 -35.13 -0.76
C PRO A 409 10.14 -34.16 -0.82
N LEU A 410 10.01 -33.41 -1.91
CA LEU A 410 8.97 -32.39 -2.12
C LEU A 410 7.55 -32.94 -1.87
N GLY A 411 7.27 -34.19 -2.26
CA GLY A 411 5.97 -34.81 -2.02
C GLY A 411 5.66 -35.02 -0.53
N ALA A 412 6.66 -35.37 0.28
CA ALA A 412 6.48 -35.48 1.73
C ALA A 412 6.33 -34.10 2.38
N TRP A 413 7.08 -33.10 1.89
CA TRP A 413 6.94 -31.73 2.39
C TRP A 413 5.57 -31.13 2.07
N LEU A 414 5.00 -31.46 0.91
CA LEU A 414 3.66 -31.06 0.50
C LEU A 414 2.58 -31.63 1.43
N ASP A 415 2.68 -32.93 1.74
CA ASP A 415 1.78 -33.59 2.69
C ASP A 415 1.92 -33.02 4.10
N ASP A 416 3.16 -32.82 4.56
CA ASP A 416 3.46 -32.24 5.88
C ASP A 416 2.87 -30.84 6.02
N GLU A 417 3.04 -29.98 4.99
CA GLU A 417 2.50 -28.62 5.01
C GLU A 417 0.98 -28.60 4.96
N LEU A 418 0.36 -29.46 4.15
CA LEU A 418 -1.09 -29.62 4.08
C LEU A 418 -1.67 -29.98 5.45
N VAL A 419 -1.09 -30.96 6.14
CA VAL A 419 -1.56 -31.37 7.48
C VAL A 419 -1.42 -30.23 8.48
N LEU A 420 -0.31 -29.50 8.46
CA LEU A 420 -0.09 -28.35 9.36
C LEU A 420 -1.08 -27.21 9.08
N ALA A 421 -1.28 -26.85 7.82
CA ALA A 421 -2.19 -25.79 7.41
C ALA A 421 -3.64 -26.11 7.79
N VAL A 422 -4.06 -27.37 7.63
CA VAL A 422 -5.41 -27.80 8.01
C VAL A 422 -5.57 -27.80 9.54
N CYS A 423 -4.57 -28.26 10.28
CA CYS A 423 -4.61 -28.19 11.75
C CYS A 423 -4.71 -26.75 12.25
N GLU A 424 -4.02 -25.81 11.60
CA GLU A 424 -4.08 -24.38 11.92
C GLU A 424 -5.46 -23.79 11.60
N ARG A 425 -6.00 -24.07 10.41
CA ARG A 425 -7.35 -23.65 9.99
C ARG A 425 -8.42 -24.04 11.00
N PHE A 426 -8.36 -25.27 11.51
CA PHE A 426 -9.33 -25.80 12.47
C PHE A 426 -8.88 -25.62 13.93
N GLN A 427 -7.90 -24.76 14.21
CA GLN A 427 -7.43 -24.41 15.55
C GLN A 427 -7.08 -25.65 16.41
N GLY A 428 -6.48 -26.66 15.80
CA GLY A 428 -6.12 -27.91 16.46
C GLY A 428 -7.27 -28.91 16.66
N ASN A 429 -8.49 -28.63 16.15
CA ASN A 429 -9.59 -29.58 16.16
C ASN A 429 -9.32 -30.75 15.20
N LYS A 430 -8.78 -31.83 15.76
CA LYS A 430 -8.34 -33.02 15.03
C LYS A 430 -9.46 -33.81 14.35
N ARG A 431 -10.73 -33.60 14.71
CA ARG A 431 -11.87 -34.27 14.03
C ARG A 431 -12.18 -33.53 12.73
N ALA A 432 -12.42 -32.22 12.82
CA ALA A 432 -12.67 -31.37 11.65
C ALA A 432 -11.51 -31.40 10.64
N ALA A 433 -10.26 -31.40 11.13
CA ALA A 433 -9.08 -31.56 10.28
C ALA A 433 -9.03 -32.92 9.56
N ALA A 434 -9.48 -33.99 10.23
CA ALA A 434 -9.51 -35.32 9.63
C ALA A 434 -10.61 -35.45 8.58
N ASP A 435 -11.77 -34.85 8.85
CA ASP A 435 -12.88 -34.79 7.92
C ASP A 435 -12.48 -34.04 6.65
N PHE A 436 -11.79 -32.89 6.78
CA PHE A 436 -11.28 -32.14 5.62
C PHE A 436 -10.24 -32.91 4.79
N LEU A 437 -9.34 -33.66 5.46
CA LEU A 437 -8.31 -34.45 4.78
C LEU A 437 -8.81 -35.81 4.25
N HIS A 438 -10.07 -36.16 4.50
CA HIS A 438 -10.65 -37.47 4.20
C HIS A 438 -9.88 -38.62 4.88
N THR A 439 -9.50 -38.42 6.14
CA THR A 439 -8.74 -39.39 6.94
C THR A 439 -9.34 -39.61 8.33
N ARG A 440 -8.67 -40.39 9.18
CA ARG A 440 -9.08 -40.61 10.59
C ARG A 440 -8.29 -39.70 11.52
N SER A 441 -8.93 -39.13 12.52
CA SER A 441 -8.31 -38.24 13.53
C SER A 441 -7.08 -38.84 14.24
N ARG A 442 -7.07 -40.17 14.46
CA ARG A 442 -5.92 -40.89 15.00
C ARG A 442 -4.67 -40.81 14.12
N ASN A 443 -4.82 -40.70 12.80
CA ASN A 443 -3.71 -40.60 11.86
C ASN A 443 -3.00 -39.25 12.01
N ILE A 444 -3.76 -38.15 12.14
CA ILE A 444 -3.20 -36.80 12.37
C ILE A 444 -2.37 -36.78 13.65
N SER A 445 -2.89 -37.37 14.75
CA SER A 445 -2.14 -37.46 16.01
C SER A 445 -0.84 -38.25 15.89
N ARG A 446 -0.81 -39.27 15.03
CA ARG A 446 0.40 -40.06 14.75
C ARG A 446 1.39 -39.33 13.85
N TRP A 447 0.91 -38.51 12.92
CA TRP A 447 1.76 -37.82 11.94
C TRP A 447 2.44 -36.58 12.51
N LEU A 448 1.74 -35.79 13.35
CA LEU A 448 2.24 -34.51 13.88
C LEU A 448 3.66 -34.58 14.47
N PRO A 449 4.00 -35.54 15.36
CA PRO A 449 5.37 -35.62 15.90
C PRO A 449 6.44 -35.86 14.83
N ALA A 450 6.11 -36.65 13.80
CA ALA A 450 7.03 -36.93 12.70
C ALA A 450 7.15 -35.74 11.73
N ILE A 451 6.10 -34.93 11.60
CA ILE A 451 6.11 -33.70 10.79
C ILE A 451 7.01 -32.64 11.42
N GLU A 452 6.96 -32.50 12.74
CA GLU A 452 7.77 -31.55 13.50
C GLU A 452 9.26 -31.82 13.36
N THR A 453 9.68 -33.09 13.44
CA THR A 453 11.10 -33.47 13.28
C THR A 453 11.66 -33.16 11.89
N ARG A 454 10.81 -33.18 10.86
CA ARG A 454 11.18 -32.77 9.48
C ARG A 454 11.03 -31.27 9.21
N GLY A 455 10.56 -30.50 10.20
CA GLY A 455 10.25 -29.07 10.03
C GLY A 455 11.47 -28.19 9.76
N ALA A 456 12.64 -28.52 10.34
CA ALA A 456 13.85 -27.71 10.20
C ALA A 456 14.39 -27.69 8.76
N GLU A 457 14.47 -28.85 8.11
CA GLU A 457 14.95 -28.95 6.72
C GLU A 457 13.98 -28.30 5.73
N ARG A 458 12.68 -28.54 5.92
CA ARG A 458 11.60 -27.95 5.12
C ARG A 458 11.55 -26.42 5.27
N GLY A 459 11.74 -25.92 6.49
CA GLY A 459 11.72 -24.49 6.80
C GLY A 459 12.94 -23.72 6.28
N ALA A 460 14.11 -24.36 6.18
CA ALA A 460 15.34 -23.74 5.69
C ALA A 460 15.46 -23.73 4.15
N SER A 461 14.66 -24.52 3.44
CA SER A 461 14.75 -24.60 1.98
C SER A 461 14.09 -23.41 1.28
N ALA A 462 14.88 -22.63 0.53
CA ALA A 462 14.37 -21.54 -0.30
C ALA A 462 13.42 -22.06 -1.40
N LEU A 463 13.70 -23.24 -1.96
CA LEU A 463 12.89 -23.91 -2.97
C LEU A 463 11.46 -24.23 -2.47
N TRP A 464 11.25 -24.28 -1.16
CA TRP A 464 9.97 -24.69 -0.57
C TRP A 464 9.11 -23.51 -0.08
N GLN A 465 9.65 -22.29 0.01
CA GLN A 465 8.92 -21.18 0.64
C GLN A 465 7.67 -20.76 -0.15
N ALA A 466 7.75 -20.68 -1.48
CA ALA A 466 6.61 -20.32 -2.31
C ALA A 466 5.50 -21.40 -2.30
N PRO A 467 5.79 -22.70 -2.57
CA PRO A 467 4.78 -23.76 -2.42
C PRO A 467 4.15 -23.80 -1.02
N ARG A 468 4.95 -23.61 0.03
CA ARG A 468 4.49 -23.58 1.41
C ARG A 468 3.44 -22.50 1.67
N GLN A 469 3.67 -21.27 1.20
CA GLN A 469 2.73 -20.16 1.38
C GLN A 469 1.42 -20.42 0.63
N LEU A 470 1.52 -20.92 -0.60
CA LEU A 470 0.37 -21.18 -1.46
C LEU A 470 -0.49 -22.35 -0.95
N VAL A 471 0.11 -23.41 -0.40
CA VAL A 471 -0.63 -24.48 0.29
C VAL A 471 -1.44 -23.92 1.46
N ARG A 472 -0.84 -23.05 2.29
CA ARG A 472 -1.54 -22.44 3.43
C ARG A 472 -2.68 -21.55 2.98
N GLN A 473 -2.44 -20.71 1.97
CA GLN A 473 -3.47 -19.84 1.40
C GLN A 473 -4.63 -20.65 0.82
N TRP A 474 -4.32 -21.65 -0.02
CA TRP A 474 -5.32 -22.54 -0.60
C TRP A 474 -6.14 -23.26 0.47
N VAL A 475 -5.49 -23.79 1.52
CA VAL A 475 -6.21 -24.47 2.62
C VAL A 475 -7.17 -23.52 3.33
N MET A 476 -6.88 -22.23 3.46
CA MET A 476 -7.79 -21.28 4.12
C MET A 476 -9.04 -21.00 3.27
N GLU A 477 -8.91 -21.01 1.95
CA GLU A 477 -9.98 -20.69 0.99
C GLU A 477 -10.76 -21.92 0.51
N ALA A 478 -10.15 -23.12 0.59
CA ALA A 478 -10.71 -24.35 0.06
C ALA A 478 -12.02 -24.78 0.76
N GLN A 479 -13.01 -25.19 -0.03
CA GLN A 479 -14.22 -25.85 0.47
C GLN A 479 -14.06 -27.38 0.46
N PRO A 480 -14.81 -28.12 1.30
CA PRO A 480 -14.82 -29.58 1.24
C PRO A 480 -15.26 -30.05 -0.15
N GLY A 481 -14.40 -30.80 -0.84
CA GLY A 481 -14.67 -31.36 -2.16
C GLY A 481 -14.78 -32.89 -2.12
N GLU A 482 -15.14 -33.52 -3.23
CA GLU A 482 -15.25 -34.99 -3.32
C GLU A 482 -13.87 -35.69 -3.30
N GLN A 483 -12.83 -35.02 -3.82
CA GLN A 483 -11.47 -35.54 -3.86
C GLN A 483 -10.69 -35.16 -2.60
N SER A 484 -9.86 -36.09 -2.09
CA SER A 484 -8.98 -35.80 -0.95
C SER A 484 -7.96 -34.71 -1.33
N PRO A 485 -7.80 -33.65 -0.51
CA PRO A 485 -6.79 -32.61 -0.70
C PRO A 485 -5.38 -33.16 -0.92
N GLN A 486 -5.04 -34.26 -0.24
CA GLN A 486 -3.74 -34.91 -0.38
C GLN A 486 -3.57 -35.52 -1.78
N GLN A 487 -4.61 -36.15 -2.32
CA GLN A 487 -4.56 -36.74 -3.66
C GLN A 487 -4.46 -35.66 -4.75
N LEU A 488 -5.17 -34.55 -4.59
CA LEU A 488 -5.12 -33.40 -5.49
C LEU A 488 -3.69 -32.87 -5.62
N LEU A 489 -3.09 -32.46 -4.50
CA LEU A 489 -1.76 -31.84 -4.49
C LEU A 489 -0.66 -32.80 -4.95
N GLN A 490 -0.74 -34.08 -4.56
CA GLN A 490 0.22 -35.08 -5.02
C GLN A 490 0.06 -35.40 -6.51
N GLY A 491 -1.16 -35.32 -7.06
CA GLY A 491 -1.42 -35.43 -8.49
C GLY A 491 -0.74 -34.32 -9.29
N MET A 492 -0.80 -33.08 -8.80
CA MET A 492 -0.13 -31.93 -9.44
C MET A 492 1.39 -32.13 -9.50
N LEU A 493 2.03 -32.46 -8.37
CA LEU A 493 3.47 -32.69 -8.33
C LEU A 493 3.87 -33.89 -9.22
N LEU A 494 3.07 -34.95 -9.22
CA LEU A 494 3.34 -36.12 -10.06
C LEU A 494 3.25 -35.79 -11.56
N SER A 495 2.34 -34.92 -11.97
CA SER A 495 2.25 -34.42 -13.36
C SER A 495 3.53 -33.67 -13.75
N HIS A 496 4.03 -32.77 -12.90
CA HIS A 496 5.31 -32.08 -13.15
C HIS A 496 6.50 -33.04 -13.22
N ILE A 497 6.56 -34.06 -12.36
CA ILE A 497 7.61 -35.09 -12.40
C ILE A 497 7.55 -35.88 -13.73
N GLN A 498 6.35 -36.22 -14.23
CA GLN A 498 6.23 -36.90 -15.50
C GLN A 498 6.70 -36.02 -16.68
N GLN A 499 6.42 -34.71 -16.64
CA GLN A 499 6.79 -33.77 -17.69
C GLN A 499 8.29 -33.41 -17.67
N GLN A 500 8.84 -33.09 -16.50
CA GLN A 500 10.17 -32.50 -16.36
C GLN A 500 11.28 -33.52 -16.09
N CYS A 501 10.96 -34.71 -15.57
CA CYS A 501 11.96 -35.69 -15.15
C CYS A 501 12.16 -36.84 -16.14
N GLN A 502 11.91 -36.67 -17.45
CA GLN A 502 11.94 -37.76 -18.44
C GLN A 502 13.25 -38.57 -18.46
N GLY A 503 14.40 -37.96 -18.12
CA GLY A 503 15.71 -38.62 -18.00
C GLY A 503 16.09 -39.14 -16.60
N VAL A 504 15.25 -38.92 -15.58
CA VAL A 504 15.51 -39.32 -14.18
C VAL A 504 14.98 -40.73 -13.92
N ASN A 505 15.72 -41.57 -13.21
CA ASN A 505 15.30 -42.95 -12.92
C ASN A 505 14.09 -43.01 -11.96
N SER A 506 13.34 -44.11 -12.00
CA SER A 506 12.13 -44.29 -11.19
C SER A 506 12.37 -44.23 -9.67
N ALA A 507 13.58 -44.60 -9.21
CA ALA A 507 13.93 -44.56 -7.80
C ALA A 507 14.17 -43.12 -7.30
N GLU A 508 14.71 -42.25 -8.14
CA GLU A 508 14.87 -40.82 -7.85
C GLU A 508 13.54 -40.10 -7.92
N ARG A 509 12.68 -40.40 -8.90
CA ARG A 509 11.31 -39.86 -8.95
C ARG A 509 10.50 -40.24 -7.70
N ALA A 510 10.66 -41.47 -7.22
CA ALA A 510 10.06 -41.91 -5.96
C ALA A 510 10.62 -41.15 -4.75
N ARG A 511 11.94 -40.87 -4.73
CA ARG A 511 12.59 -40.03 -3.70
C ARG A 511 12.06 -38.59 -3.70
N ILE A 512 11.84 -37.98 -4.86
CA ILE A 512 11.24 -36.64 -4.98
C ILE A 512 9.82 -36.62 -4.41
N MET A 513 9.03 -37.66 -4.70
CA MET A 513 7.70 -37.83 -4.12
C MET A 513 7.72 -38.21 -2.63
N GLY A 514 8.88 -38.48 -2.05
CA GLY A 514 9.02 -38.88 -0.63
C GLY A 514 8.41 -40.25 -0.31
N MET A 515 8.35 -41.17 -1.28
CA MET A 515 7.72 -42.50 -1.11
C MET A 515 8.58 -43.64 -1.66
N SER A 516 8.18 -44.88 -1.35
CA SER A 516 8.86 -46.05 -1.90
C SER A 516 8.61 -46.20 -3.40
N THR A 517 9.57 -46.78 -4.14
CA THR A 517 9.44 -47.05 -5.58
C THR A 517 8.19 -47.88 -5.92
N PRO A 518 7.82 -48.93 -5.16
CA PRO A 518 6.57 -49.66 -5.38
C PRO A 518 5.31 -48.79 -5.21
N THR A 519 5.29 -47.91 -4.19
CA THR A 519 4.17 -46.97 -3.95
C THR A 519 4.03 -45.97 -5.09
N TYR A 520 5.15 -45.43 -5.57
CA TYR A 520 5.21 -44.52 -6.71
C TYR A 520 4.65 -45.17 -7.99
N GLN A 521 5.09 -46.40 -8.30
CA GLN A 521 4.59 -47.15 -9.47
C GLN A 521 3.11 -47.52 -9.36
N LYS A 522 2.60 -47.75 -8.15
CA LYS A 522 1.17 -47.99 -7.93
C LYS A 522 0.36 -46.73 -8.26
N ARG A 523 0.77 -45.57 -7.76
CA ARG A 523 0.09 -44.29 -8.02
C ARG A 523 0.13 -43.87 -9.49
N LEU A 524 1.24 -44.13 -10.17
CA LEU A 524 1.36 -43.90 -11.61
C LEU A 524 0.28 -44.67 -12.40
N ARG A 525 -0.01 -45.90 -11.99
CA ARG A 525 -1.06 -46.74 -12.59
C ARG A 525 -2.47 -46.25 -12.24
N GLU A 526 -2.69 -45.79 -11.01
CA GLU A 526 -3.96 -45.23 -10.55
C GLU A 526 -4.32 -43.93 -11.32
N LEU A 527 -3.34 -43.08 -11.63
CA LEU A 527 -3.56 -41.88 -12.46
C LEU A 527 -3.82 -42.21 -13.93
N ALA A 528 -3.08 -43.17 -14.49
CA ALA A 528 -3.30 -43.61 -15.87
C ALA A 528 -4.70 -44.25 -16.07
N THR A 529 -5.26 -44.86 -15.03
CA THR A 529 -6.62 -45.44 -15.06
C THR A 529 -7.70 -44.41 -14.72
N GLY A 530 -7.39 -43.37 -13.95
CA GLY A 530 -8.30 -42.25 -13.66
C GLY A 530 -8.43 -41.22 -14.78
N GLN A 531 -7.47 -41.12 -15.71
CA GLN A 531 -7.58 -40.29 -16.93
C GLN A 531 -8.34 -40.97 -18.08
N ALA A 532 -8.61 -42.28 -17.97
CA ALA A 532 -9.31 -43.08 -18.98
C ALA A 532 -10.80 -43.32 -18.66
N LYS A 533 -11.26 -42.84 -17.50
CA LYS A 533 -12.66 -42.77 -17.06
C LYS A 533 -13.07 -41.31 -17.01
#